data_AF-A0A3D5D447-F1
#
_entry.id   AF-A0A3D5D447-F1
#
_cell.length_a   1.000
_cell.length_b   1.000
_cell.length_c   1.000
_cell.angle_alpha   90.00
_cell.angle_beta   90.00
_cell.angle_gamma   90.00
#
_symmetry.space_group_name_H-M   'P 1'
#
loop_
_entity.id
_entity.type
_entity.pdbx_description
1 polymer ?
#
loop_
_entity_poly.entity_id
_entity_poly.type
_entity_poly.pdbx_seq_one_letter_code
_entity_poly.pdbx_strand_id
1 'polypeptide(L)'
;GQFATAPKPKVEVKEAKVNDIPVAYLFGTGSLMVGPPFGAKVKKDNYSMTAAVLGTKPGYLFVKMTGPKAVVDAARADFQKMIESGLKK
;
A
#
# COMPACT_ATOMS: atom_id res chain seq x y z
N GLY A 1 -9.08 7.09 -6.23
CA GLY A 1 -7.88 6.63 -5.49
C GLY A 1 -7.08 7.82 -5.00
N GLN A 2 -6.11 7.62 -4.11
CA GLN A 2 -5.28 8.71 -3.59
C GLN A 2 -4.22 9.22 -4.58
N PHE A 3 -3.93 8.45 -5.64
CA PHE A 3 -3.04 8.87 -6.71
C PHE A 3 -3.78 9.62 -7.82
N ALA A 4 -3.07 10.50 -8.51
CA ALA A 4 -3.55 11.19 -9.71
C ALA A 4 -3.99 10.17 -10.78
N THR A 5 -5.03 10.50 -11.54
CA THR A 5 -5.51 9.66 -12.65
C THR A 5 -4.62 9.78 -13.88
N ALA A 6 -3.89 10.89 -14.01
CA ALA A 6 -2.94 11.15 -15.09
C ALA A 6 -1.62 11.75 -14.53
N PRO A 7 -0.44 11.17 -14.85
CA PRO A 7 -0.26 9.85 -15.47
C PRO A 7 -0.80 8.73 -14.57
N LYS A 8 -1.28 7.63 -15.17
CA LYS A 8 -1.84 6.50 -14.42
C LYS A 8 -0.78 5.91 -13.48
N PRO A 9 -1.11 5.65 -12.19
CA PRO A 9 -0.15 5.08 -11.26
C PRO A 9 0.24 3.66 -11.69
N LYS A 10 1.51 3.32 -11.55
CA LYS A 10 1.99 1.94 -11.74
C LYS A 10 1.71 1.17 -10.46
N VAL A 11 1.05 0.02 -10.59
CA VAL A 11 0.73 -0.85 -9.46
C VAL A 11 1.22 -2.26 -9.78
N GLU A 12 2.05 -2.79 -8.90
CA GLU A 12 2.47 -4.19 -8.89
C GLU A 12 1.70 -4.92 -7.78
N VAL A 13 1.19 -6.11 -8.09
CA VAL A 13 0.48 -6.97 -7.13
C VAL A 13 1.28 -8.25 -6.96
N LYS A 14 1.50 -8.67 -5.72
CA LYS A 14 2.09 -9.97 -5.37
C LYS A 14 1.18 -10.71 -4.43
N GLU A 15 0.76 -11.89 -4.85
CA GLU A 15 -0.03 -12.79 -4.01
C GLU A 15 0.91 -13.68 -3.18
N ALA A 16 0.51 -13.90 -1.94
CA ALA A 16 1.20 -14.72 -0.98
C ALA A 16 0.18 -15.42 -0.07
N LYS A 17 0.66 -16.39 0.69
CA LYS A 17 -0.13 -17.09 1.70
C LYS A 17 0.73 -17.25 2.95
N VAL A 18 0.24 -16.75 4.08
CA VAL A 18 0.95 -16.78 5.37
C VAL A 18 0.04 -17.50 6.37
N ASN A 19 0.45 -18.66 6.88
CA ASN A 19 -0.34 -19.46 7.84
C ASN A 19 -1.80 -19.68 7.41
N ASP A 20 -1.99 -20.10 6.16
CA ASP A 20 -3.31 -20.28 5.54
C ASP A 20 -4.16 -19.03 5.30
N ILE A 21 -3.62 -17.85 5.63
CA ILE A 21 -4.27 -16.56 5.36
C ILE A 21 -3.76 -16.04 4.01
N PRO A 22 -4.64 -15.83 3.01
CA PRO A 22 -4.23 -15.24 1.74
C PRO A 22 -3.87 -13.76 1.96
N VAL A 23 -2.76 -13.34 1.36
CA VAL A 23 -2.23 -11.98 1.45
C VAL A 23 -1.94 -11.47 0.05
N ALA A 24 -2.51 -10.33 -0.32
CA ALA A 24 -2.15 -9.62 -1.54
C ALA A 24 -1.36 -8.36 -1.20
N TYR A 25 -0.08 -8.32 -1.55
CA TYR A 25 0.76 -7.13 -1.45
C TYR A 25 0.60 -6.26 -2.69
N LEU A 26 0.48 -4.95 -2.50
CA LEU A 26 0.39 -3.98 -3.57
C LEU A 26 1.50 -2.94 -3.44
N PHE A 27 2.22 -2.69 -4.52
CA PHE A 27 3.25 -1.65 -4.61
C PHE A 27 2.83 -0.63 -5.68
N GLY A 28 2.34 0.52 -5.22
CA GLY A 28 1.90 1.62 -6.07
C GLY A 28 2.95 2.72 -6.16
N THR A 29 3.23 3.20 -7.36
CA THR A 29 4.02 4.42 -7.58
C THR A 29 3.24 5.39 -8.45
N GLY A 30 3.26 6.67 -8.08
CA GLY A 30 2.55 7.72 -8.80
C GLY A 30 2.50 9.01 -8.01
N SER A 31 1.84 10.02 -8.57
CA SER A 31 1.69 11.30 -7.90
C SER A 31 0.54 11.25 -6.90
N LEU A 32 0.81 11.47 -5.62
CA LEU A 32 -0.19 11.46 -4.56
C LEU A 32 -0.97 12.78 -4.59
N MET A 33 -2.30 12.71 -4.55
CA MET A 33 -3.17 13.89 -4.46
C MET A 33 -3.49 14.16 -3.00
N VAL A 34 -2.90 15.22 -2.43
CA VAL A 34 -3.07 15.59 -1.02
C VAL A 34 -3.95 16.83 -0.91
N GLY A 35 -4.94 16.78 -0.05
CA GLY A 35 -5.87 17.88 0.20
C GLY A 35 -7.12 17.43 0.95
N PRO A 36 -8.03 18.35 1.25
CA PRO A 36 -9.29 18.04 1.91
C PRO A 36 -10.13 17.04 1.08
N PRO A 37 -11.05 16.28 1.72
CA PRO A 37 -11.94 15.34 1.04
C PRO A 37 -12.74 16.01 -0.09
N PHE A 38 -13.20 17.24 0.17
CA PHE A 38 -13.87 18.11 -0.77
C PHE A 38 -13.02 19.38 -0.93
N GLY A 39 -12.49 19.61 -2.13
CA GLY A 39 -11.69 20.80 -2.44
C GLY A 39 -10.48 20.53 -3.32
N ALA A 40 -9.70 21.58 -3.56
CA ALA A 40 -8.50 21.53 -4.38
C ALA A 40 -7.45 20.59 -3.75
N LYS A 41 -6.85 19.73 -4.58
CA LYS A 41 -5.80 18.81 -4.17
C LYS A 41 -4.48 19.20 -4.83
N VAL A 42 -3.43 19.17 -4.04
CA VAL A 42 -2.06 19.40 -4.50
C VAL A 42 -1.45 18.06 -4.92
N LYS A 43 -0.86 18.04 -6.11
CA LYS A 43 -0.12 16.91 -6.62
C LYS A 43 1.24 16.83 -5.93
N LYS A 44 1.53 15.71 -5.27
CA LYS A 44 2.84 15.39 -4.69
C LYS A 44 3.49 14.29 -5.50
N ASP A 45 4.46 14.68 -6.31
CA ASP A 45 5.28 13.76 -7.09
C ASP A 45 6.29 13.03 -6.20
N ASN A 46 6.85 11.92 -6.68
CA ASN A 46 7.78 11.05 -5.95
C ASN A 46 7.21 10.46 -4.65
N TYR A 47 5.91 10.19 -4.63
CA TYR A 47 5.28 9.41 -3.57
C TYR A 47 5.04 7.97 -4.03
N SER A 48 4.97 7.06 -3.08
CA SER A 48 4.62 5.67 -3.34
C SER A 48 3.78 5.10 -2.20
N MET A 49 3.20 3.94 -2.45
CA MET A 49 2.38 3.20 -1.52
C MET A 49 2.81 1.74 -1.51
N THR A 50 2.97 1.18 -0.32
CA THR A 50 3.02 -0.27 -0.08
C THR A 50 1.78 -0.64 0.72
N ALA A 51 1.06 -1.68 0.31
CA ALA A 51 -0.13 -2.15 1.01
C ALA A 51 -0.19 -3.67 1.07
N ALA A 52 -0.96 -4.19 2.00
CA ALA A 52 -1.34 -5.60 2.11
C ALA A 52 -2.84 -5.73 2.36
N VAL A 53 -3.47 -6.65 1.64
CA VAL A 53 -4.86 -7.08 1.87
C VAL A 53 -4.81 -8.48 2.46
N LEU A 54 -5.29 -8.64 3.69
CA LEU A 54 -5.25 -9.90 4.43
C LEU A 54 -6.65 -10.51 4.44
N GLY A 55 -6.82 -11.70 3.88
CA GLY A 55 -8.08 -12.44 3.90
C GLY A 55 -8.35 -13.14 5.23
N THR A 56 -8.41 -12.36 6.32
CA THR A 56 -8.72 -12.86 7.66
C THR A 56 -10.22 -13.16 7.83
N LYS A 57 -10.60 -13.89 8.88
CA LYS A 57 -12.01 -14.07 9.28
C LYS A 57 -12.30 -13.24 10.54
N PRO A 58 -13.44 -12.55 10.64
CA PRO A 58 -14.60 -12.58 9.74
C PRO A 58 -14.52 -11.66 8.51
N GLY A 59 -13.41 -10.95 8.28
CA GLY A 59 -13.30 -10.04 7.14
C GLY A 59 -11.88 -9.63 6.80
N TYR A 60 -11.75 -8.76 5.79
CA TYR A 60 -10.46 -8.34 5.26
C TYR A 60 -9.82 -7.22 6.06
N LEU A 61 -8.52 -7.32 6.30
CA LEU A 61 -7.71 -6.22 6.83
C LEU A 61 -6.91 -5.58 5.70
N PHE A 62 -6.96 -4.25 5.64
CA PHE A 62 -6.24 -3.45 4.65
C PHE A 62 -5.20 -2.61 5.36
N VAL A 63 -3.94 -3.00 5.26
CA VAL A 63 -2.82 -2.23 5.81
C VAL A 63 -2.15 -1.49 4.68
N LYS A 64 -1.98 -0.17 4.80
CA LYS A 64 -1.32 0.65 3.79
C LYS A 64 -0.33 1.62 4.42
N MET A 65 0.77 1.82 3.74
CA MET A 65 1.80 2.81 4.05
C MET A 65 2.02 3.66 2.81
N THR A 66 1.88 4.97 2.94
CA THR A 66 2.05 5.93 1.84
C THR A 66 2.94 7.07 2.29
N GLY A 67 3.88 7.47 1.45
CA GLY A 67 4.88 8.47 1.80
C GLY A 67 5.86 8.75 0.67
N PRO A 68 6.94 9.51 0.95
CA PRO A 68 8.02 9.71 0.00
C PRO A 68 8.55 8.38 -0.53
N LYS A 69 8.76 8.30 -1.85
CA LYS A 69 9.13 7.06 -2.54
C LYS A 69 10.35 6.38 -1.92
N ALA A 70 11.41 7.14 -1.66
CA ALA A 70 12.63 6.59 -1.07
C ALA A 70 12.38 5.91 0.29
N VAL A 71 11.55 6.51 1.14
CA VAL A 71 11.24 5.99 2.48
C VAL A 71 10.37 4.74 2.39
N VAL A 72 9.31 4.78 1.59
CA VAL A 72 8.38 3.66 1.43
C VAL A 72 9.06 2.47 0.76
N ASP A 73 9.91 2.71 -0.24
CA ASP A 73 10.65 1.66 -0.93
C ASP A 73 11.66 0.97 0.00
N ALA A 74 12.38 1.75 0.83
CA ALA A 74 13.29 1.22 1.84
C ALA A 74 12.57 0.38 2.90
N ALA A 75 11.36 0.79 3.30
CA ALA A 75 10.57 0.11 4.31
C ALA A 75 9.78 -1.12 3.80
N ARG A 76 9.85 -1.47 2.51
CA ARG A 76 9.04 -2.58 1.94
C ARG A 76 9.29 -3.92 2.63
N ALA A 77 10.56 -4.25 2.88
CA ALA A 77 10.92 -5.53 3.51
C ALA A 77 10.42 -5.60 4.95
N ASP A 78 10.59 -4.51 5.71
CA ASP A 78 10.13 -4.45 7.11
C ASP A 78 8.60 -4.42 7.20
N PHE A 79 7.92 -3.78 6.25
CA PHE A 79 6.47 -3.85 6.12
C PHE A 79 5.99 -5.29 5.92
N GLN A 80 6.61 -6.05 5.00
CA GLN A 80 6.25 -7.46 4.77
C GLN A 80 6.49 -8.30 6.03
N LYS A 81 7.65 -8.15 6.67
CA LYS A 81 7.96 -8.83 7.94
C LYS A 81 6.95 -8.51 9.04
N MET A 82 6.52 -7.24 9.16
CA MET A 82 5.51 -6.83 10.13
C MET A 82 4.18 -7.55 9.88
N ILE A 83 3.72 -7.59 8.62
CA ILE A 83 2.50 -8.31 8.24
C ILE A 83 2.63 -9.79 8.56
N GLU A 84 3.70 -10.44 8.11
CA GLU A 84 3.92 -11.86 8.34
C GLU A 84 4.02 -12.20 9.82
N SER A 85 4.67 -11.35 10.62
CA SER A 85 4.82 -11.55 12.06
C SER A 85 3.50 -11.39 12.80
N GLY A 86 2.66 -10.43 12.40
CA GLY A 86 1.32 -10.26 12.97
C GLY A 86 0.35 -11.40 12.63
N LEU A 87 0.67 -12.22 11.63
CA LEU A 87 -0.10 -13.40 11.23
C LEU A 87 0.47 -14.71 11.80
N LYS A 88 1.61 -14.67 12.50
CA LYS A 88 2.14 -15.82 13.25
C LYS A 88 1.37 -15.93 14.57
N LYS A 89 0.95 -17.15 14.89
CA LYS A 89 0.35 -17.50 16.19
C LYS A 89 1.42 -17.61 17.27
#